data_AF-A0A1H0PBJ2-F1
#
_entry.id   AF-A0A1H0PBJ2-F1
#
_cell.length_a   1.000
_cell.length_b   1.000
_cell.length_c   1.000
_cell.angle_alpha   90.00
_cell.angle_beta   90.00
_cell.angle_gamma   90.00
#
_symmetry.space_group_name_H-M   'P 1'
#
loop_
_entity.id
_entity.type
_entity.pdbx_description
1 polymer ?
#
loop_
_entity_poly.entity_id
_entity_poly.type
_entity_poly.pdbx_seq_one_letter_code
_entity_poly.pdbx_strand_id
1 'polypeptide(L)'
;MKTFMSDNVPDYAQEELEQIKQCVSPLMKKSSVYMFISMFLLMISLTNLYFLVFYAPSSDQTLFMIFALAVFGAFGMALVKETRFFNIEIKRIANQYINERINRSDYLTDGRKKEYIRWVDEQPFIALNTFIDFLNEEENKKKRFLNQ
;
A
#
# COMPACT_ATOMS: atom_id res chain seq x y z
N MET A 1 -9.22 17.01 1.16
CA MET A 1 -9.29 16.03 2.26
C MET A 1 -7.92 16.01 2.92
N LYS A 2 -7.72 16.76 4.01
CA LYS A 2 -6.50 16.72 4.82
C LYS A 2 -6.49 15.37 5.54
N THR A 3 -5.55 14.51 5.19
CA THR A 3 -5.39 13.18 5.81
C THR A 3 -4.86 13.34 7.24
N PHE A 4 -5.34 12.49 8.15
CA PHE A 4 -5.14 12.45 9.61
C PHE A 4 -3.67 12.42 10.14
N MET A 5 -2.65 12.67 9.32
CA MET A 5 -1.24 12.79 9.73
C MET A 5 -0.72 14.25 9.74
N SER A 6 -1.54 15.21 9.32
CA SER A 6 -1.09 16.57 8.94
C SER A 6 -0.65 17.49 10.08
N ASP A 7 -1.01 17.23 11.34
CA ASP A 7 -0.85 18.25 12.38
C ASP A 7 0.51 18.19 13.12
N ASN A 8 1.30 17.12 12.93
CA ASN A 8 2.59 16.94 13.63
C ASN A 8 3.77 16.60 12.71
N VAL A 9 3.58 16.52 11.39
CA VAL A 9 4.67 16.23 10.45
C VAL A 9 5.21 17.55 9.88
N PRO A 10 6.50 17.86 10.04
CA PRO A 10 7.11 19.08 9.50
C PRO A 10 6.99 19.18 7.97
N ASP A 11 6.97 20.40 7.43
CA ASP A 11 6.76 20.66 6.00
C ASP A 11 7.73 19.89 5.09
N TYR A 12 9.02 19.83 5.45
CA TYR A 12 10.03 19.07 4.68
C TYR A 12 9.72 17.57 4.62
N ALA A 13 9.14 17.00 5.66
CA ALA A 13 8.73 15.60 5.68
C ALA A 13 7.44 15.39 4.88
N GLN A 14 6.54 16.37 4.85
CA GLN A 14 5.34 16.30 4.00
C GLN A 14 5.71 16.28 2.51
N GLU A 15 6.70 17.06 2.08
CA GLU A 15 7.16 17.07 0.68
C GLU A 15 7.68 15.70 0.24
N GLU A 16 8.50 15.04 1.06
CA GLU A 16 9.04 13.70 0.79
C GLU A 16 7.94 12.63 0.77
N LEU A 17 6.97 12.71 1.68
CA LEU A 17 5.80 11.81 1.70
C LEU A 17 4.92 11.99 0.46
N GLU A 18 4.75 13.22 -0.03
CA GLU A 18 3.99 13.47 -1.26
C GLU A 18 4.72 12.93 -2.49
N GLN A 19 6.06 12.96 -2.53
CA GLN A 19 6.84 12.31 -3.59
C GLN A 19 6.64 10.79 -3.59
N ILE A 20 6.75 10.13 -2.43
CA ILE A 20 6.47 8.70 -2.30
C ILE A 20 5.06 8.40 -2.82
N LYS A 21 4.07 9.18 -2.38
CA LYS A 21 2.68 9.04 -2.81
C LYS A 21 2.52 9.21 -4.31
N GLN A 22 3.21 10.16 -4.95
CA GLN A 22 3.18 10.33 -6.41
C GLN A 22 3.74 9.10 -7.12
N CYS A 23 4.83 8.52 -6.63
CA CYS A 23 5.43 7.30 -7.19
C CYS A 23 4.48 6.10 -7.11
N VAL A 24 3.79 5.91 -5.99
CA VAL A 24 2.93 4.73 -5.76
C VAL A 24 1.47 4.93 -6.19
N SER A 25 1.01 6.17 -6.33
CA SER A 25 -0.34 6.56 -6.76
C SER A 25 -0.88 5.78 -7.97
N PRO A 26 -0.15 5.60 -9.09
CA PRO A 26 -0.67 4.84 -10.22
C PRO A 26 -1.03 3.40 -9.87
N LEU A 27 -0.22 2.73 -9.04
CA LEU A 27 -0.48 1.36 -8.59
C LEU A 27 -1.58 1.34 -7.52
N MET A 28 -1.60 2.30 -6.59
CA MET A 28 -2.67 2.43 -5.61
C MET A 28 -4.02 2.60 -6.28
N LYS A 29 -4.12 3.42 -7.33
CA LYS A 29 -5.36 3.61 -8.10
C LYS A 29 -5.82 2.30 -8.74
N LYS A 30 -4.92 1.54 -9.37
CA LYS A 30 -5.25 0.23 -9.96
C LYS A 30 -5.71 -0.77 -8.89
N SER A 31 -4.97 -0.87 -7.79
CA SER A 31 -5.29 -1.72 -6.64
C SER A 31 -6.69 -1.42 -6.08
N SER A 32 -7.00 -0.14 -5.86
CA SER A 32 -8.31 0.27 -5.34
C SER A 32 -9.46 -0.07 -6.29
N VAL A 33 -9.30 0.18 -7.59
CA VAL A 33 -10.35 -0.15 -8.58
C VAL A 33 -10.58 -1.66 -8.64
N TYR A 34 -9.51 -2.46 -8.65
CA TYR A 34 -9.62 -3.91 -8.74
C TYR A 34 -10.25 -4.48 -7.47
N MET A 35 -9.85 -4.00 -6.31
CA MET A 35 -10.45 -4.39 -5.03
C MET A 35 -11.94 -4.03 -4.97
N PHE A 36 -12.32 -2.83 -5.43
CA PHE A 36 -13.71 -2.39 -5.48
C PHE A 36 -14.55 -3.31 -6.37
N ILE A 37 -14.12 -3.55 -7.61
CA ILE A 37 -14.81 -4.46 -8.53
C ILE A 37 -14.89 -5.88 -7.96
N SER A 38 -13.80 -6.37 -7.37
CA SER A 38 -13.77 -7.68 -6.71
C SER A 38 -14.81 -7.79 -5.62
N MET A 39 -14.94 -6.76 -4.79
CA MET A 39 -15.88 -6.74 -3.67
C MET A 39 -17.32 -6.89 -4.14
N PHE A 40 -17.73 -6.18 -5.20
CA PHE A 40 -19.07 -6.33 -5.78
C PHE A 40 -19.27 -7.72 -6.38
N LEU A 41 -18.31 -8.22 -7.17
CA LEU A 41 -18.40 -9.55 -7.78
C LEU A 41 -18.53 -10.64 -6.72
N LEU A 42 -17.70 -10.59 -5.67
CA LEU A 42 -17.73 -11.55 -4.58
C LEU A 42 -19.01 -11.43 -3.76
N MET A 43 -19.47 -10.22 -3.44
CA MET A 43 -20.71 -10.04 -2.68
C MET A 43 -21.90 -10.62 -3.44
N ILE A 44 -22.04 -10.29 -4.73
CA ILE A 44 -23.13 -10.80 -5.58
C ILE A 44 -23.00 -12.31 -5.73
N SER A 45 -21.83 -12.82 -6.08
CA SER A 45 -21.60 -14.26 -6.30
C SER A 45 -21.86 -15.08 -5.04
N LEU A 46 -21.22 -14.73 -3.91
CA LEU A 46 -21.31 -15.51 -2.67
C LEU A 46 -22.72 -15.47 -2.07
N THR A 47 -23.37 -14.32 -2.08
CA THR A 47 -24.73 -14.19 -1.55
C THR A 47 -25.70 -15.02 -2.39
N ASN A 48 -25.66 -14.91 -3.72
CA ASN A 48 -26.55 -15.68 -4.59
C ASN A 48 -26.25 -17.18 -4.55
N LEU A 49 -24.98 -17.58 -4.52
CA LEU A 49 -24.59 -18.99 -4.37
C LEU A 49 -25.10 -19.57 -3.07
N TYR A 50 -24.99 -18.83 -1.96
CA TYR A 50 -25.54 -19.26 -0.68
C TYR A 50 -27.05 -19.53 -0.78
N PHE A 51 -27.84 -18.62 -1.38
CA PHE A 51 -29.27 -18.86 -1.55
C PHE A 51 -29.58 -20.05 -2.46
N LEU A 52 -28.90 -20.16 -3.61
CA LEU A 52 -29.16 -21.22 -4.58
C LEU A 52 -28.79 -22.60 -4.06
N VAL A 53 -27.69 -22.72 -3.31
CA VAL A 53 -27.23 -24.02 -2.79
C VAL A 53 -28.10 -24.51 -1.64
N PHE A 54 -28.57 -23.62 -0.76
CA PHE A 54 -29.27 -24.03 0.46
C PHE A 54 -30.79 -23.95 0.39
N TYR A 55 -31.37 -23.13 -0.50
CA TYR A 55 -32.81 -22.85 -0.50
C TYR A 55 -33.51 -23.10 -1.85
N ALA A 56 -32.79 -23.19 -2.96
CA ALA A 56 -33.41 -23.40 -4.27
C ALA A 56 -33.65 -24.89 -4.57
N PRO A 57 -34.76 -25.24 -5.25
CA PRO A 57 -34.97 -26.59 -5.76
C PRO A 57 -33.85 -27.01 -6.71
N SER A 58 -33.42 -28.26 -6.61
CA SER A 58 -32.43 -28.83 -7.53
C SER A 58 -33.04 -29.00 -8.91
N SER A 59 -32.57 -28.21 -9.87
CA SER A 59 -32.95 -28.27 -11.28
C SER A 59 -31.73 -28.00 -12.15
N ASP A 60 -31.80 -28.40 -13.43
CA ASP A 60 -30.73 -28.11 -14.41
C ASP A 60 -30.46 -26.60 -14.54
N GLN A 61 -31.52 -25.79 -14.42
CA GLN A 61 -31.41 -24.34 -14.42
C GLN A 61 -30.66 -23.82 -13.18
N THR A 62 -30.94 -24.37 -12.00
CA THR A 62 -30.25 -24.05 -10.75
C THR A 62 -28.76 -24.39 -10.85
N LEU A 63 -28.42 -25.55 -11.41
CA LEU A 63 -27.03 -25.98 -11.62
C LEU A 63 -26.28 -25.03 -12.57
N PHE A 64 -26.91 -24.62 -13.67
CA PHE A 64 -26.32 -23.65 -14.60
C PHE A 64 -26.06 -22.30 -13.94
N MET A 65 -27.01 -21.79 -13.14
CA MET A 65 -26.83 -20.53 -12.40
C MET A 65 -25.71 -20.61 -11.36
N ILE A 66 -25.62 -21.72 -10.63
CA ILE A 66 -24.52 -21.98 -9.68
C ILE A 66 -23.18 -21.94 -10.42
N PHE A 67 -23.06 -22.63 -11.55
CA PHE A 67 -21.84 -22.63 -12.35
C PHE A 67 -21.45 -21.21 -12.79
N ALA A 68 -22.40 -20.46 -13.37
CA ALA A 68 -22.15 -19.09 -13.82
C ALA A 68 -21.71 -18.18 -12.68
N LEU A 69 -22.40 -18.21 -11.54
CA LEU A 69 -22.04 -17.40 -10.36
C LEU A 69 -20.70 -17.82 -9.76
N ALA A 70 -20.36 -19.11 -9.75
CA ALA A 70 -19.07 -19.58 -9.30
C ALA A 70 -17.93 -19.05 -10.17
N VAL A 71 -18.14 -18.97 -11.50
CA VAL A 71 -17.19 -18.34 -12.42
C VAL A 71 -17.00 -16.85 -12.08
N PHE A 72 -18.09 -16.10 -11.86
CA PHE A 72 -17.99 -14.70 -11.41
C PHE A 72 -17.25 -14.55 -10.08
N GLY A 73 -17.50 -15.45 -9.12
CA GLY A 73 -16.80 -15.48 -7.84
C GLY A 73 -15.30 -15.76 -8.00
N ALA A 74 -14.93 -16.68 -8.89
CA ALA A 74 -13.54 -16.98 -9.22
C ALA A 74 -12.84 -15.77 -9.85
N PHE A 75 -13.50 -15.03 -10.75
CA PHE A 75 -12.98 -13.77 -11.29
C PHE A 75 -12.77 -12.72 -10.18
N GLY A 76 -13.74 -12.57 -9.27
CA GLY A 76 -13.60 -11.71 -8.11
C GLY A 76 -12.38 -12.07 -7.25
N MET A 77 -12.17 -13.36 -6.96
CA MET A 77 -10.99 -13.82 -6.22
C MET A 77 -9.68 -13.58 -6.97
N ALA A 78 -9.66 -13.76 -8.29
CA ALA A 78 -8.48 -13.49 -9.11
C ALA A 78 -8.07 -12.01 -9.04
N LEU A 79 -9.03 -11.09 -9.10
CA LEU A 79 -8.78 -9.66 -8.94
C LEU A 79 -8.30 -9.29 -7.53
N VAL A 80 -8.79 -9.94 -6.47
CA VAL A 80 -8.24 -9.79 -5.11
C VAL A 80 -6.77 -10.24 -5.06
N LYS A 81 -6.44 -11.35 -5.72
CA LYS A 81 -5.05 -11.84 -5.79
C LYS A 81 -4.14 -10.82 -6.49
N GLU A 82 -4.61 -10.21 -7.59
CA GLU A 82 -3.88 -9.17 -8.31
C GLU A 82 -3.65 -7.92 -7.44
N THR A 83 -4.68 -7.50 -6.69
CA THR A 83 -4.59 -6.40 -5.71
C THR A 83 -3.48 -6.65 -4.68
N ARG A 84 -3.30 -7.90 -4.23
CA ARG A 84 -2.20 -8.25 -3.29
C ARG A 84 -0.83 -8.03 -3.92
N PHE A 85 -0.64 -8.37 -5.19
CA PHE A 85 0.61 -8.11 -5.91
C PHE A 85 0.89 -6.60 -6.01
N PHE A 86 -0.12 -5.79 -6.35
CA PHE A 86 0.06 -4.33 -6.36
C PHE A 86 0.45 -3.79 -4.99
N ASN A 87 -0.13 -4.30 -3.90
CA ASN A 87 0.22 -3.85 -2.56
C ASN A 87 1.66 -4.20 -2.16
N ILE A 88 2.18 -5.35 -2.60
CA ILE A 88 3.58 -5.71 -2.42
C ILE A 88 4.48 -4.76 -3.21
N GLU A 89 4.12 -4.49 -4.48
CA GLU A 89 4.89 -3.62 -5.36
C GLU A 89 4.92 -2.16 -4.88
N ILE A 90 3.79 -1.65 -4.36
CA ILE A 90 3.69 -0.33 -3.73
C ILE A 90 4.68 -0.22 -2.58
N LYS A 91 4.73 -1.22 -1.69
CA LYS A 91 5.69 -1.25 -0.58
C LYS A 91 7.13 -1.28 -1.07
N ARG A 92 7.41 -2.08 -2.10
CA ARG A 92 8.74 -2.18 -2.72
C ARG A 92 9.21 -0.83 -3.25
N ILE A 93 8.37 -0.14 -4.03
CA ILE A 93 8.69 1.17 -4.61
C ILE A 93 8.88 2.23 -3.52
N ALA A 94 8.01 2.23 -2.49
CA ALA A 94 8.13 3.15 -1.37
C ALA A 94 9.46 2.94 -0.61
N ASN A 95 9.79 1.69 -0.25
CA ASN A 95 11.04 1.37 0.44
C ASN A 95 12.27 1.70 -0.42
N GLN A 96 12.21 1.43 -1.72
CA GLN A 96 13.30 1.78 -2.63
C GLN A 96 13.54 3.29 -2.63
N TYR A 97 12.49 4.11 -2.76
CA TYR A 97 12.60 5.56 -2.69
C TYR A 97 13.23 6.01 -1.36
N ILE A 98 12.73 5.49 -0.23
CA ILE A 98 13.25 5.81 1.11
C ILE A 98 14.74 5.50 1.21
N ASN A 99 15.16 4.29 0.81
CA ASN A 99 16.56 3.88 0.88
C ASN A 99 17.46 4.74 -0.04
N GLU A 100 16.98 5.08 -1.23
CA GLU A 100 17.69 6.01 -2.13
C GLU A 100 17.81 7.42 -1.54
N ARG A 101 16.76 7.92 -0.88
CA ARG A 101 16.75 9.26 -0.28
C ARG A 101 17.65 9.35 0.95
N ILE A 102 17.69 8.30 1.77
CA ILE A 102 18.60 8.18 2.92
C ILE A 102 20.06 8.20 2.44
N ASN A 103 20.39 7.45 1.40
CA ASN A 103 21.75 7.38 0.87
C ASN A 103 22.25 8.73 0.33
N ARG A 104 21.35 9.55 -0.23
CA ARG A 104 21.64 10.90 -0.76
C ARG A 104 21.88 11.96 0.31
N SER A 105 21.73 11.64 1.60
CA SER A 105 21.98 12.60 2.67
C SER A 105 23.46 12.99 2.76
N ASP A 106 23.79 14.27 2.75
CA ASP A 106 25.16 14.75 2.98
C ASP A 106 25.43 15.07 4.46
N TYR A 107 24.39 15.09 5.30
CA TYR A 107 24.48 15.55 6.69
C TYR A 107 24.68 14.42 7.71
N LEU A 108 24.44 13.17 7.31
CA LEU A 108 24.57 11.98 8.14
C LEU A 108 25.79 11.15 7.73
N THR A 109 26.42 10.48 8.69
CA THR A 109 27.54 9.58 8.41
C THR A 109 27.05 8.30 7.74
N ASP A 110 27.89 7.66 6.94
CA ASP A 110 27.52 6.42 6.24
C ASP A 110 27.12 5.29 7.18
N GLY A 111 27.71 5.23 8.37
CA GLY A 111 27.30 4.28 9.42
C GLY A 111 25.86 4.51 9.87
N ARG A 112 25.46 5.78 10.05
CA ARG A 112 24.10 6.15 10.48
C ARG A 112 23.08 5.93 9.38
N LYS A 113 23.43 6.22 8.12
CA LYS A 113 22.59 5.92 6.95
C LYS A 113 22.27 4.43 6.85
N LYS A 114 23.29 3.58 6.99
CA LYS A 114 23.14 2.10 6.95
C LYS A 114 22.21 1.59 8.06
N GLU A 115 22.26 2.20 9.23
CA GLU A 115 21.38 1.83 10.34
C GLU A 115 19.91 2.13 10.04
N TYR A 116 19.61 3.32 9.51
CA TYR A 116 18.26 3.68 9.09
C TYR A 116 17.74 2.79 7.95
N ILE A 117 18.58 2.49 6.94
CA ILE A 117 18.21 1.56 5.86
C ILE A 117 17.87 0.18 6.42
N ARG A 118 18.69 -0.32 7.35
CA ARG A 118 18.41 -1.61 8.01
C ARG A 118 17.06 -1.58 8.73
N TRP A 119 16.75 -0.52 9.45
CA TRP A 119 15.46 -0.39 10.16
C TRP A 119 14.26 -0.34 9.20
N VAL A 120 14.39 0.37 8.07
CA VAL A 120 13.37 0.42 7.01
C VAL A 120 13.11 -0.96 6.42
N ASP A 121 14.18 -1.73 6.17
CA ASP A 121 14.09 -3.07 5.57
C ASP A 121 13.58 -4.13 6.56
N GLU A 122 13.96 -4.04 7.84
CA GLU A 122 13.54 -4.97 8.90
C GLU A 122 12.09 -4.72 9.37
N GLN A 123 11.60 -3.48 9.26
CA GLN A 123 10.31 -3.08 9.82
C GLN A 123 9.38 -2.42 8.77
N PRO A 124 8.90 -3.18 7.77
CA PRO A 124 8.13 -2.64 6.64
C PRO A 124 6.79 -1.98 7.01
N PHE A 125 6.25 -2.23 8.21
CA PHE A 125 5.03 -1.58 8.71
C PHE A 125 5.28 -0.17 9.27
N ILE A 126 6.51 0.14 9.67
CA ILE A 126 6.91 1.42 10.27
C ILE A 126 8.01 2.13 9.48
N ALA A 127 8.36 1.63 8.29
CA ALA A 127 9.31 2.24 7.36
C ALA A 127 9.07 3.75 7.14
N LEU A 128 7.81 4.19 7.04
CA LEU A 128 7.48 5.62 6.93
C LEU A 128 7.81 6.41 8.20
N ASN A 129 7.56 5.85 9.39
CA ASN A 129 7.91 6.49 10.65
C ASN A 129 9.44 6.59 10.80
N THR A 130 10.14 5.49 10.52
CA THR A 130 11.61 5.45 10.49
C THR A 130 12.19 6.47 9.52
N PHE A 131 11.55 6.66 8.36
CA PHE A 131 11.96 7.68 7.41
C PHE A 131 11.72 9.11 7.92
N ILE A 132 10.57 9.38 8.56
CA ILE A 132 10.31 10.66 9.21
C ILE A 132 11.36 10.94 10.30
N ASP A 133 11.71 9.94 11.11
CA ASP A 133 12.76 10.06 12.13
C ASP A 133 14.13 10.37 11.52
N PHE A 134 14.45 9.75 10.38
CA PHE A 134 15.64 10.07 9.60
C PHE A 134 15.64 11.53 9.12
N LEU A 135 14.52 12.00 8.54
CA LEU A 135 14.41 13.38 8.05
C LEU A 135 14.53 14.40 9.20
N ASN A 136 13.96 14.08 10.37
CA ASN A 136 14.12 14.88 11.58
C ASN A 136 15.59 14.96 12.03
N GLU A 137 16.34 13.85 12.00
CA GLU A 137 17.77 13.84 12.34
C GLU A 137 18.59 14.64 11.30
N GLU A 138 18.32 14.45 10.00
CA GLU A 138 18.96 15.17 8.90
C GLU A 138 18.80 16.69 9.06
N GLU A 139 17.56 17.15 9.26
CA GLU A 139 17.26 18.58 9.40
C GLU A 139 17.92 19.19 10.64
N ASN A 140 17.95 18.45 11.76
CA ASN A 140 18.62 18.90 12.97
C ASN A 140 20.15 19.05 12.78
N LYS A 141 20.79 18.13 12.05
CA LYS A 141 22.21 18.25 11.72
C LYS A 141 22.46 19.38 10.75
N LYS A 142 21.65 19.52 9.71
CA LYS A 142 21.72 20.62 8.75
C LYS A 142 21.64 21.98 9.43
N LYS A 143 20.70 22.20 10.35
CA LYS A 143 20.59 23.44 11.14
C LYS A 143 21.85 23.72 11.97
N ARG A 144 22.46 22.69 12.57
CA ARG A 144 23.71 22.84 13.34
C ARG A 144 24.90 23.19 12.45
N PHE A 145 24.98 22.63 11.25
CA PHE A 145 26.02 22.96 10.26
C PHE A 145 25.87 24.39 9.72
N LEU A 146 24.65 24.88 9.51
CA LEU A 146 24.40 26.22 8.98
C LEU A 146 24.57 27.35 10.02
N ASN A 147 24.57 27.02 11.31
CA ASN A 147 24.76 27.96 12.41
C ASN A 147 26.22 28.03 12.90
N GLN A 148 27.16 27.37 12.20
CA GLN A 148 28.61 27.46 12.41
C GLN A 148 29.25 28.26 11.28
#